data_AF-A0A5R9ARQ3-F1
#
_entry.id   AF-A0A5R9ARQ3-F1
#
_cell.length_a   1.000
_cell.length_b   1.000
_cell.length_c   1.000
_cell.angle_alpha   90.00
_cell.angle_beta   90.00
_cell.angle_gamma   90.00
#
_symmetry.space_group_name_H-M   'P 1'
#
loop_
_entity.id
_entity.type
_entity.pdbx_description
1 polymer ?
#
loop_
_entity_poly.entity_id
_entity_poly.type
_entity_poly.pdbx_seq_one_letter_code
_entity_poly.pdbx_strand_id
1 'polypeptide(L)'
;MTTFFKSLGDMGVAQFSISVSFYGSDCAVSLLPKVVEGDNALNTIRPFTLKGSIDEIDAVFFERLGRPMEETKVLFNNASQYLDNLKKVEEKTKMASDQKEKKKKALSDLKEVVKGKTFNPLTEHEKAVELANKVLELDESDPLAKKTIEDMKAYQQPTFF
;
A
#
# COMPACT_ATOMS: atom_id res chain seq x y z
N MET A 1 -32.26 18.30 -10.49
CA MET A 1 -32.22 17.42 -11.68
C MET A 1 -31.00 16.52 -11.55
N THR A 2 -31.20 15.21 -11.54
CA THR A 2 -30.10 14.24 -11.54
C THR A 2 -29.70 14.01 -13.00
N THR A 3 -28.43 14.25 -13.32
CA THR A 3 -27.89 14.08 -14.67
C THR A 3 -27.31 12.67 -14.83
N PHE A 4 -27.24 12.16 -16.06
CA PHE A 4 -26.83 10.78 -16.38
C PHE A 4 -25.57 10.33 -15.63
N PHE A 5 -24.47 11.08 -15.70
CA PHE A 5 -23.20 10.72 -15.04
C PHE A 5 -23.26 10.84 -13.51
N LYS A 6 -24.11 11.71 -12.97
CA LYS A 6 -24.33 11.79 -11.53
C LYS A 6 -25.04 10.53 -11.02
N SER A 7 -26.10 10.11 -11.72
CA SER A 7 -26.79 8.86 -11.44
C SER A 7 -25.87 7.64 -11.53
N LEU A 8 -24.93 7.63 -12.48
CA LEU A 8 -23.90 6.59 -12.58
C LEU A 8 -22.90 6.63 -11.41
N GLY A 9 -22.45 7.82 -11.00
CA GLY A 9 -21.54 7.97 -9.86
C GLY A 9 -22.17 7.52 -8.53
N ASP A 10 -23.48 7.79 -8.35
CA ASP A 10 -24.23 7.42 -7.14
C ASP A 10 -24.38 5.89 -6.98
N MET A 11 -24.14 5.10 -8.04
CA MET A 11 -24.14 3.62 -7.98
C MET A 11 -22.96 3.07 -7.16
N GLY A 12 -21.89 3.86 -6.96
CA GLY A 12 -20.77 3.47 -6.09
C GLY A 12 -19.88 2.35 -6.63
N VAL A 13 -19.86 2.15 -7.96
CA VAL A 13 -18.89 1.29 -8.65
C VAL A 13 -17.77 2.19 -9.19
N ALA A 14 -16.51 1.89 -8.84
CA ALA A 14 -15.37 2.74 -9.18
C ALA A 14 -15.08 2.80 -10.70
N GLN A 15 -15.29 1.69 -11.42
CA GLN A 15 -15.06 1.62 -12.85
C GLN A 15 -15.98 0.57 -13.51
N PHE A 16 -16.53 0.91 -14.68
CA PHE A 16 -17.28 -0.01 -15.53
C PHE A 16 -17.11 0.38 -17.00
N SER A 17 -17.30 -0.55 -17.92
CA SER A 17 -17.45 -0.32 -19.35
C SER A 17 -18.92 -0.38 -19.74
N ILE A 18 -19.37 0.60 -20.52
CA ILE A 18 -20.66 0.58 -21.20
C ILE A 18 -20.41 0.32 -22.68
N SER A 19 -21.11 -0.65 -23.25
CA SER A 19 -21.18 -0.88 -24.70
C SER A 19 -22.61 -0.67 -25.17
N VAL A 20 -22.80 0.12 -26.22
CA VAL A 20 -24.12 0.36 -26.83
C VAL A 20 -24.07 -0.08 -28.28
N SER A 21 -24.96 -1.00 -28.66
CA SER A 21 -25.13 -1.46 -30.04
C SER A 21 -26.49 -1.01 -30.57
N PHE A 22 -26.53 -0.49 -31.79
CA PHE A 22 -27.74 0.04 -32.42
C PHE A 22 -28.19 -0.87 -33.58
N TYR A 23 -29.49 -1.06 -33.68
CA TYR A 23 -30.17 -1.91 -34.67
C TYR A 23 -31.40 -1.17 -35.20
N GLY A 24 -31.20 -0.07 -35.91
CA GLY A 24 -32.29 0.79 -36.39
C GLY A 24 -32.96 1.53 -35.24
N SER A 25 -34.24 1.24 -34.96
CA SER A 25 -34.99 1.80 -33.83
C SER A 25 -34.68 1.14 -32.48
N ASP A 26 -33.95 0.02 -32.51
CA ASP A 26 -33.62 -0.76 -31.32
C ASP A 26 -32.17 -0.55 -30.90
N CYS A 27 -31.90 -0.74 -29.61
CA CYS A 27 -30.55 -0.77 -29.10
C CYS A 27 -30.35 -1.85 -28.03
N ALA A 28 -29.09 -2.22 -27.85
CA ALA A 28 -28.64 -3.08 -26.77
C ALA A 28 -27.56 -2.34 -25.96
N VAL A 29 -27.78 -2.18 -24.66
CA VAL A 29 -26.84 -1.56 -23.74
C VAL A 29 -26.29 -2.62 -22.80
N SER A 30 -24.98 -2.81 -22.80
CA SER A 30 -24.28 -3.75 -21.93
C SER A 30 -23.38 -2.99 -20.95
N LEU A 31 -23.51 -3.26 -19.66
CA LEU A 31 -22.68 -2.72 -18.60
C LEU A 31 -21.86 -3.84 -17.96
N LEU A 32 -20.54 -3.65 -17.90
CA LEU A 32 -19.63 -4.57 -17.24
C LEU A 32 -18.71 -3.79 -16.30
N PRO A 33 -18.83 -3.98 -14.98
CA PRO A 33 -17.87 -3.46 -14.02
C PRO A 33 -16.44 -3.92 -14.33
N LYS A 34 -15.49 -2.99 -14.30
CA LYS A 34 -14.08 -3.30 -14.47
C LYS A 34 -13.46 -3.56 -13.11
N VAL A 35 -12.66 -4.62 -13.05
CA VAL A 35 -11.99 -5.06 -11.83
C VAL A 35 -10.55 -4.53 -11.81
N VAL A 36 -10.04 -4.28 -10.62
CA VAL A 36 -8.60 -4.10 -10.39
C VAL A 36 -7.92 -5.46 -10.60
N GLU A 37 -6.78 -5.46 -11.30
CA GLU A 37 -6.03 -6.69 -11.63
C GLU A 37 -5.75 -7.55 -10.38
N GLY A 38 -6.05 -8.86 -10.46
CA GLY A 38 -5.65 -9.85 -9.44
C GLY A 38 -6.76 -10.73 -8.86
N ASP A 39 -8.05 -10.42 -9.09
CA ASP A 39 -9.16 -11.18 -8.50
C ASP A 39 -9.86 -12.09 -9.53
N ASN A 40 -9.53 -13.38 -9.48
CA ASN A 40 -10.07 -14.41 -10.38
C ASN A 40 -11.56 -14.71 -10.16
N ALA A 41 -12.13 -14.39 -8.99
CA ALA A 41 -13.55 -14.64 -8.69
C ALA A 41 -14.49 -13.72 -9.50
N LEU A 42 -13.96 -12.61 -10.01
CA LEU A 42 -14.73 -11.58 -10.70
C LEU A 42 -14.72 -11.74 -12.23
N ASN A 43 -13.88 -12.64 -12.77
CA ASN A 43 -13.95 -13.12 -14.16
C ASN A 43 -15.27 -13.87 -14.47
N THR A 44 -16.04 -14.23 -13.43
CA THR A 44 -17.33 -14.91 -13.55
C THR A 44 -18.50 -13.92 -13.67
N ILE A 45 -18.28 -12.61 -13.50
CA ILE A 45 -19.33 -11.60 -13.60
C ILE A 45 -19.76 -11.44 -15.05
N ARG A 46 -21.03 -11.71 -15.32
CA ARG A 46 -21.61 -11.51 -16.64
C ARG A 46 -22.00 -10.04 -16.84
N PRO A 47 -21.83 -9.50 -18.06
CA PRO A 47 -22.33 -8.17 -18.38
C PRO A 47 -23.84 -8.06 -18.18
N PHE A 48 -24.28 -7.01 -17.52
CA PHE A 48 -25.69 -6.66 -17.45
C PHE A 48 -26.11 -6.08 -18.80
N THR A 49 -27.05 -6.73 -19.50
CA THR A 49 -27.43 -6.32 -20.85
C THR A 49 -28.93 -6.05 -20.93
N LEU A 50 -29.28 -4.85 -21.38
CA LEU A 50 -30.65 -4.44 -21.73
C LEU A 50 -30.79 -4.39 -23.25
N LYS A 51 -31.95 -4.78 -23.77
CA LYS A 51 -32.29 -4.71 -25.20
C LYS A 51 -33.73 -4.26 -25.35
N GLY A 52 -34.00 -3.39 -26.31
CA GLY A 52 -35.33 -2.85 -26.58
C GLY A 52 -35.27 -1.70 -27.56
N SER A 53 -36.38 -1.00 -27.73
CA SER A 53 -36.40 0.26 -28.49
C SER A 53 -35.56 1.32 -27.78
N ILE A 54 -35.03 2.29 -28.51
CA ILE A 54 -34.23 3.38 -27.92
C ILE A 54 -35.02 4.11 -26.82
N ASP A 55 -36.29 4.46 -27.10
CA ASP A 55 -37.15 5.18 -26.15
C ASP A 55 -37.45 4.35 -24.88
N GLU A 56 -37.68 3.05 -25.04
CA GLU A 56 -37.92 2.14 -23.91
C GLU A 56 -36.67 2.05 -23.04
N ILE A 57 -35.50 1.89 -23.66
CA ILE A 57 -34.23 1.78 -22.94
C ILE A 57 -33.95 3.07 -22.17
N ASP A 58 -34.13 4.24 -22.77
CA ASP A 58 -33.94 5.52 -22.09
C ASP A 58 -34.87 5.67 -20.87
N ALA A 59 -36.12 5.22 -20.98
CA ALA A 59 -37.08 5.29 -19.89
C ALA A 59 -36.73 4.36 -18.71
N VAL A 60 -36.25 3.15 -19.00
CA VAL A 60 -36.08 2.09 -17.98
C VAL A 60 -34.62 1.87 -17.56
N PHE A 61 -33.64 2.51 -18.20
CA PHE A 61 -32.21 2.24 -18.03
C PHE A 61 -31.78 2.25 -16.56
N PHE A 62 -32.01 3.36 -15.86
CA PHE A 62 -31.59 3.52 -14.46
C PHE A 62 -32.40 2.66 -13.49
N GLU A 63 -33.69 2.47 -13.76
CA GLU A 63 -34.56 1.62 -12.93
C GLU A 63 -34.08 0.16 -12.96
N ARG A 64 -33.80 -0.35 -14.16
CA ARG A 64 -33.35 -1.74 -14.36
C ARG A 64 -31.91 -1.96 -13.90
N LEU A 65 -31.10 -0.91 -13.95
CA LEU A 65 -29.69 -0.97 -13.55
C LEU A 65 -29.49 -0.92 -12.02
N GLY A 66 -30.43 -0.32 -11.27
CA GLY A 66 -30.31 -0.10 -9.83
C GLY A 66 -30.07 -1.37 -9.01
N ARG A 67 -30.97 -2.35 -9.08
CA ARG A 67 -30.89 -3.59 -8.26
C ARG A 67 -29.66 -4.45 -8.58
N PRO A 68 -29.35 -4.78 -9.86
CA PRO A 68 -28.14 -5.54 -10.19
C PRO A 68 -26.86 -4.84 -9.75
N MET A 69 -26.83 -3.50 -9.79
CA MET A 69 -25.64 -2.76 -9.38
C MET A 69 -25.45 -2.69 -7.88
N GLU A 70 -26.53 -2.62 -7.11
CA GLU A 70 -26.47 -2.66 -5.65
C GLU A 70 -25.95 -4.00 -5.12
N GLU A 71 -26.41 -5.12 -5.69
CA GLU A 71 -25.89 -6.45 -5.35
C GLU A 71 -24.40 -6.59 -5.71
N THR A 72 -24.03 -6.09 -6.89
CA THR A 72 -22.67 -6.16 -7.39
C THR A 72 -21.71 -5.27 -6.59
N LYS A 73 -22.18 -4.11 -6.11
CA LYS A 73 -21.40 -3.16 -5.30
C LYS A 73 -20.82 -3.80 -4.04
N VAL A 74 -21.59 -4.67 -3.37
CA VAL A 74 -21.11 -5.37 -2.16
C VAL A 74 -19.90 -6.24 -2.49
N LEU A 75 -19.96 -6.98 -3.61
CA LEU A 75 -18.89 -7.85 -4.05
C LEU A 75 -17.61 -7.05 -4.40
N PHE A 76 -17.75 -5.94 -5.13
CA PHE A 76 -16.63 -5.08 -5.51
C PHE A 76 -16.00 -4.35 -4.33
N ASN A 77 -16.79 -3.83 -3.40
CA ASN A 77 -16.26 -3.13 -2.23
C ASN A 77 -15.45 -4.05 -1.33
N ASN A 78 -15.92 -5.29 -1.13
CA ASN A 78 -15.19 -6.28 -0.32
C ASN A 78 -13.86 -6.67 -0.97
N ALA A 79 -13.85 -6.91 -2.28
CA ALA A 79 -12.63 -7.25 -3.03
C ALA A 79 -11.61 -6.09 -3.02
N SER A 80 -12.07 -4.85 -3.25
CA SER A 80 -11.19 -3.67 -3.21
C SER A 80 -10.57 -3.45 -1.83
N GLN A 81 -11.36 -3.58 -0.76
CA GLN A 81 -10.86 -3.45 0.61
C GLN A 81 -9.85 -4.55 0.95
N TYR A 82 -10.10 -5.78 0.52
CA TYR A 82 -9.16 -6.89 0.71
C TYR A 82 -7.81 -6.61 0.02
N LEU A 83 -7.82 -6.18 -1.24
CA LEU A 83 -6.61 -5.86 -2.00
C LEU A 83 -5.83 -4.70 -1.38
N ASP A 84 -6.52 -3.63 -0.96
CA ASP A 84 -5.88 -2.49 -0.29
C ASP A 84 -5.25 -2.89 1.05
N ASN A 85 -5.93 -3.75 1.81
CA ASN A 85 -5.38 -4.29 3.05
C ASN A 85 -4.15 -5.18 2.77
N LEU A 86 -4.19 -5.99 1.72
CA LEU A 86 -3.09 -6.85 1.32
C LEU A 86 -1.86 -6.04 0.93
N LYS A 87 -2.04 -5.00 0.09
CA LYS A 87 -0.95 -4.05 -0.26
C LYS A 87 -0.36 -3.36 0.97
N LYS A 88 -1.20 -2.86 1.88
CA LYS A 88 -0.73 -2.23 3.13
C LYS A 88 0.04 -3.21 4.02
N VAL A 89 -0.38 -4.47 4.07
CA VAL A 89 0.33 -5.52 4.83
C VAL A 89 1.66 -5.86 4.16
N GLU A 90 1.71 -5.97 2.84
CA GLU A 90 2.95 -6.20 2.09
C GLU A 90 3.95 -5.05 2.26
N GLU A 91 3.50 -3.80 2.15
CA GLU A 91 4.34 -2.61 2.37
C GLU A 91 4.91 -2.59 3.79
N LYS A 92 4.06 -2.79 4.81
CA LYS A 92 4.51 -2.88 6.20
C LYS A 92 5.51 -4.00 6.42
N THR A 93 5.31 -5.15 5.78
CA THR A 93 6.21 -6.30 5.90
C THR A 93 7.57 -6.02 5.24
N LYS A 94 7.58 -5.41 4.06
CA LYS A 94 8.82 -4.96 3.40
C LYS A 94 9.57 -3.94 4.24
N MET A 95 8.88 -2.90 4.73
CA MET A 95 9.47 -1.89 5.61
C MET A 95 10.06 -2.50 6.89
N ALA A 96 9.35 -3.45 7.52
CA ALA A 96 9.84 -4.13 8.72
C ALA A 96 11.07 -5.01 8.42
N SER A 97 11.10 -5.69 7.27
CA SER A 97 12.25 -6.48 6.84
C SER A 97 13.48 -5.59 6.59
N ASP A 98 13.31 -4.49 5.85
CA ASP A 98 14.39 -3.55 5.52
C ASP A 98 14.95 -2.88 6.78
N GLN A 99 14.09 -2.50 7.72
CA GLN A 99 14.53 -1.95 9.01
C GLN A 99 15.32 -2.97 9.83
N LYS A 100 14.87 -4.23 9.84
CA LYS A 100 15.56 -5.32 10.55
C LYS A 100 16.93 -5.60 9.95
N GLU A 101 17.06 -5.56 8.62
CA GLU A 101 18.33 -5.78 7.94
C GLU A 101 19.31 -4.61 8.14
N LYS A 102 18.84 -3.36 8.02
CA LYS A 102 19.64 -2.16 8.35
C LYS A 102 20.14 -2.19 9.79
N LYS A 103 19.27 -2.53 10.75
CA LYS A 103 19.63 -2.69 12.17
C LYS A 103 20.68 -3.77 12.36
N LYS A 104 20.51 -4.94 11.73
CA LYS A 104 21.47 -6.05 11.84
C LYS A 104 22.84 -5.66 11.28
N LYS A 105 22.88 -4.94 10.16
CA LYS A 105 24.13 -4.46 9.55
C LYS A 105 24.83 -3.43 10.43
N ALA A 106 24.11 -2.38 10.86
CA ALA A 106 24.67 -1.35 11.75
C ALA A 106 25.22 -1.93 13.06
N LEU A 107 24.50 -2.91 13.65
CA LEU A 107 24.94 -3.59 14.87
C LEU A 107 26.16 -4.51 14.62
N SER A 108 26.25 -5.11 13.44
CA SER A 108 27.43 -5.90 13.04
C SER A 108 28.66 -5.03 12.89
N ASP A 109 28.52 -3.91 12.16
CA ASP A 109 29.60 -2.94 11.93
C ASP A 109 30.13 -2.38 13.27
N LEU A 110 29.23 -2.03 14.20
CA LEU A 110 29.60 -1.59 15.55
C LEU A 110 30.33 -2.69 16.34
N LYS A 111 29.88 -3.95 16.25
CA LYS A 111 30.54 -5.08 16.93
C LYS A 111 31.92 -5.35 16.39
N GLU A 112 32.11 -5.29 15.08
CA GLU A 112 33.42 -5.52 14.45
C GLU A 112 34.45 -4.47 14.88
N VAL A 113 34.02 -3.20 14.97
CA VAL A 113 34.89 -2.13 15.47
C VAL A 113 35.14 -2.32 16.96
N VAL A 114 34.12 -2.33 17.82
CA VAL A 114 34.34 -2.27 19.28
C VAL A 114 34.90 -3.58 19.86
N LYS A 115 34.60 -4.74 19.27
CA LYS A 115 35.11 -6.06 19.72
C LYS A 115 36.25 -6.59 18.86
N GLY A 116 36.68 -5.85 17.83
CA GLY A 116 37.80 -6.22 16.99
C GLY A 116 39.12 -6.14 17.75
N LYS A 117 40.07 -7.04 17.43
CA LYS A 117 41.41 -7.06 18.06
C LYS A 117 42.28 -5.84 17.75
N THR A 118 41.86 -4.98 16.81
CA THR A 118 42.63 -3.84 16.30
C THR A 118 42.09 -2.48 16.73
N PHE A 119 40.99 -2.44 17.47
CA PHE A 119 40.35 -1.17 17.85
C PHE A 119 41.17 -0.41 18.88
N ASN A 120 41.48 0.85 18.55
CA ASN A 120 42.17 1.76 19.46
C ASN A 120 41.26 2.92 19.88
N PRO A 121 40.75 2.92 21.13
CA PRO A 121 39.89 3.99 21.64
C PRO A 121 40.52 5.40 21.54
N LEU A 122 41.84 5.52 21.62
CA LEU A 122 42.51 6.83 21.58
C LEU A 122 42.43 7.50 20.20
N THR A 123 42.32 6.73 19.12
CA THR A 123 42.32 7.25 17.74
C THR A 123 41.02 6.98 16.99
N GLU A 124 40.20 6.03 17.45
CA GLU A 124 38.99 5.58 16.75
C GLU A 124 37.71 5.78 17.57
N HIS A 125 37.75 6.47 18.72
CA HIS A 125 36.56 6.79 19.52
C HIS A 125 35.49 7.52 18.72
N GLU A 126 35.85 8.47 17.84
CA GLU A 126 34.88 9.19 17.00
C GLU A 126 34.11 8.24 16.08
N LYS A 127 34.80 7.32 15.40
CA LYS A 127 34.17 6.31 14.53
C LYS A 127 33.26 5.37 15.30
N ALA A 128 33.67 4.95 16.50
CA ALA A 128 32.86 4.08 17.36
C ALA A 128 31.58 4.79 17.85
N VAL A 129 31.68 6.09 18.19
CA VAL A 129 30.53 6.92 18.59
C VAL A 129 29.59 7.15 17.40
N GLU A 130 30.11 7.43 16.21
CA GLU A 130 29.29 7.58 14.99
C GLU A 130 28.52 6.29 14.65
N LEU A 131 29.18 5.13 14.72
CA LEU A 131 28.51 3.84 14.49
C LEU A 131 27.48 3.53 15.58
N ALA A 132 27.76 3.87 16.84
CA ALA A 132 26.81 3.70 17.93
C ALA A 132 25.59 4.61 17.76
N ASN A 133 25.77 5.86 17.34
CA ASN A 133 24.66 6.77 17.03
C ASN A 133 23.79 6.24 15.88
N LYS A 134 24.40 5.71 14.81
CA LYS A 134 23.65 5.05 13.72
C LYS A 134 22.83 3.85 14.17
N VAL A 135 23.31 3.10 15.17
CA VAL A 135 22.54 2.00 15.77
C VAL A 135 21.39 2.57 16.62
N LEU A 136 21.61 3.62 17.41
CA LEU A 136 20.56 4.25 18.23
C LEU A 136 19.47 4.94 17.40
N GLU A 137 19.79 5.47 16.21
CA GLU A 137 18.80 5.96 15.25
C GLU A 137 17.85 4.86 14.74
N LEU A 138 18.30 3.59 14.76
CA LEU A 138 17.52 2.43 14.33
C LEU A 138 16.92 1.64 15.50
N ASP A 139 17.54 1.72 16.68
CA ASP A 139 17.11 1.12 17.94
C ASP A 139 17.65 1.93 19.13
N GLU A 140 16.86 2.90 19.60
CA GLU A 140 17.17 3.76 20.74
C GLU A 140 17.45 3.00 22.05
N SER A 141 17.09 1.72 22.12
CA SER A 141 17.25 0.87 23.30
C SER A 141 18.47 -0.05 23.25
N ASP A 142 19.26 -0.02 22.16
CA ASP A 142 20.36 -0.97 21.98
C ASP A 142 21.44 -0.81 23.08
N PRO A 143 21.68 -1.87 23.88
CA PRO A 143 22.58 -1.79 25.02
C PRO A 143 24.06 -1.69 24.62
N LEU A 144 24.44 -2.20 23.44
CA LEU A 144 25.83 -2.11 22.96
C LEU A 144 26.16 -0.69 22.50
N ALA A 145 25.23 -0.04 21.80
CA ALA A 145 25.40 1.32 21.35
C ALA A 145 25.48 2.31 22.54
N LYS A 146 24.58 2.20 23.52
CA LYS A 146 24.63 3.03 24.74
C LYS A 146 25.94 2.89 25.49
N LYS A 147 26.37 1.64 25.70
CA LYS A 147 27.62 1.35 26.39
C LYS A 147 28.83 1.89 25.63
N THR A 148 28.86 1.73 24.31
CA THR A 148 29.94 2.29 23.48
C THR A 148 30.04 3.80 23.62
N ILE A 149 28.92 4.53 23.59
CA ILE A 149 28.94 5.98 23.78
C ILE A 149 29.44 6.36 25.17
N GLU A 150 29.01 5.67 26.22
CA GLU A 150 29.50 5.92 27.58
C GLU A 150 30.98 5.64 27.74
N ASP A 151 31.46 4.50 27.24
CA ASP A 151 32.87 4.09 27.30
C ASP A 151 33.77 5.08 26.51
N MET A 152 33.26 5.63 25.40
CA MET A 152 34.00 6.57 24.55
C MET A 152 33.96 8.03 25.06
N LYS A 153 33.05 8.40 25.98
CA LYS A 153 33.01 9.76 26.56
C LYS A 153 34.30 10.15 27.27
N ALA A 154 35.00 9.19 27.88
CA ALA A 154 36.28 9.41 28.56
C ALA A 154 37.38 9.90 27.60
N TYR A 155 37.25 9.61 26.30
CA TYR A 155 38.19 9.98 25.26
C TYR A 155 37.77 11.23 24.46
N GLN A 156 36.53 11.69 24.63
CA GLN A 156 36.01 12.92 23.99
C GLN A 156 36.26 14.20 24.79
N GLN A 157 36.62 14.12 26.08
CA GLN A 157 36.87 15.34 26.86
C GLN A 157 38.22 15.97 26.48
N PRO A 158 38.28 17.29 26.24
CA PRO A 158 39.56 17.97 26.07
C PRO A 158 40.32 17.84 27.39
N THR A 159 41.52 17.28 27.34
CA THR A 159 42.49 17.42 28.44
C THR A 159 42.82 18.90 28.57
N PHE A 160 42.10 19.61 29.43
CA PHE A 160 42.52 20.92 29.91
C PHE A 160 43.73 20.69 30.81
N PHE A 161 44.90 21.05 30.29
CA PHE A 161 46.13 21.27 31.04
C PHE A 161 45.92 22.35 32.10
#